data_AF-A0A9Q3JE92-F1
#
_entry.id   AF-A0A9Q3JE92-F1
#
_cell.length_a   1.000
_cell.length_b   1.000
_cell.length_c   1.000
_cell.angle_alpha   90.00
_cell.angle_beta   90.00
_cell.angle_gamma   90.00
#
_symmetry.space_group_name_H-M   'P 1'
#
loop_
_entity.id
_entity.type
_entity.pdbx_description
1 polymer ?
#
loop_
_entity_poly.entity_id
_entity_poly.type
_entity_poly.pdbx_seq_one_letter_code
_entity_poly.pdbx_strand_id
1 'polypeptide(L)'
;MCGENGSKWKEYSPIVNLEDRISTKRTTVYAPFEFQFSQQAVLPIDINTNTYLAIEWNKISTTEELLEARTIQIAAKEETRLAAEEKLRDSRQKSVQYMDKKMAHRLGKPLKPGDLVLVYNKPLESQWGLLFKNH
;
A
#
# COMPACT_ATOMS: atom_id res chain seq x y z
N MET A 1 21.49 11.55 -1.52
CA MET A 1 20.88 10.91 -0.32
C MET A 1 21.56 11.14 1.05
N CYS A 2 22.88 10.96 1.24
CA CYS A 2 23.50 11.11 2.57
C CYS A 2 23.98 12.54 2.92
N GLY A 3 24.11 13.42 1.91
CA GLY A 3 24.58 14.80 2.11
C GLY A 3 25.93 14.86 2.82
N GLU A 4 26.14 15.90 3.63
CA GLU A 4 27.35 16.06 4.46
C GLU A 4 27.36 15.16 5.71
N ASN A 5 26.19 14.63 6.08
CA ASN A 5 26.03 13.77 7.26
C ASN A 5 26.24 12.31 6.90
N GLY A 6 27.50 11.88 6.95
CA GLY A 6 27.91 10.49 6.70
C GLY A 6 27.05 9.47 7.44
N SER A 7 26.64 9.72 8.69
CA SER A 7 25.87 8.77 9.53
C SER A 7 24.63 8.16 8.87
N LYS A 8 23.96 8.89 7.97
CA LYS A 8 22.77 8.42 7.24
C LYS A 8 23.04 7.25 6.28
N TRP A 9 24.31 6.97 5.96
CA TRP A 9 24.69 5.84 5.11
C TRP A 9 24.14 4.51 5.63
N LYS A 10 24.06 4.34 6.96
CA LYS A 10 23.56 3.12 7.58
C LYS A 10 22.08 2.87 7.31
N GLU A 11 21.30 3.94 7.16
CA GLU A 11 19.86 3.87 6.90
C GLU A 11 19.58 3.54 5.43
N TYR A 12 20.31 4.20 4.51
CA TYR A 12 20.11 4.00 3.07
C TYR A 12 20.84 2.78 2.50
N SER A 13 21.95 2.34 3.10
CA SER A 13 22.76 1.23 2.58
C SER A 13 21.96 -0.06 2.34
N PRO A 14 21.12 -0.55 3.28
CA PRO A 14 20.28 -1.72 3.01
C PRO A 14 19.31 -1.52 1.86
N ILE A 15 18.76 -0.30 1.71
CA ILE A 15 17.79 0.02 0.65
C ILE A 15 18.49 0.03 -0.71
N VAL A 16 19.64 0.71 -0.82
CA VAL A 16 20.43 0.76 -2.05
C VAL A 16 20.88 -0.64 -2.48
N ASN A 17 21.32 -1.48 -1.53
CA ASN A 17 21.70 -2.87 -1.83
C ASN A 17 20.51 -3.71 -2.29
N LEU A 18 19.31 -3.46 -1.77
CA LEU A 18 18.11 -4.12 -2.26
C LEU A 18 17.79 -3.67 -3.69
N GLU A 19 17.79 -2.36 -3.94
CA GLU A 19 17.55 -1.78 -5.27
C GLU A 19 18.50 -2.34 -6.33
N ASP A 20 19.79 -2.39 -6.01
CA ASP A 20 20.79 -2.91 -6.91
C ASP A 20 20.53 -4.37 -7.32
N ARG A 21 19.97 -5.17 -6.40
CA ARG A 21 19.65 -6.59 -6.61
C ARG A 21 18.35 -6.81 -7.37
N ILE A 22 17.37 -5.92 -7.23
CA ILE A 22 16.07 -6.04 -7.91
C ILE A 22 16.04 -5.29 -9.25
N SER A 23 16.98 -4.38 -9.49
CA SER A 23 17.12 -3.66 -10.75
C SER A 23 17.73 -4.54 -11.84
N THR A 24 17.10 -4.52 -13.02
CA THR A 24 17.62 -5.16 -14.22
C THR A 24 18.94 -4.54 -14.65
N LYS A 25 19.92 -5.37 -15.00
CA LYS A 25 21.23 -4.91 -15.51
C LYS A 25 21.27 -5.03 -17.03
N ARG A 26 21.88 -4.06 -17.71
CA ARG A 26 22.03 -4.07 -19.18
C ARG A 26 22.83 -5.26 -19.70
N THR A 27 23.81 -5.74 -18.94
CA THR A 27 24.72 -6.82 -19.34
C THR A 27 24.03 -8.19 -19.36
N THR A 28 23.23 -8.47 -18.34
CA THR A 28 22.54 -9.76 -18.17
C THR A 28 21.10 -9.75 -18.66
N VAL A 29 20.50 -8.57 -18.88
CA VAL A 29 19.07 -8.38 -19.22
C VAL A 29 18.11 -8.83 -18.09
N TYR A 30 18.64 -9.43 -17.02
CA TYR A 30 17.92 -9.86 -15.82
C TYR A 30 18.44 -9.15 -14.57
N ALA A 31 17.57 -9.04 -13.56
CA ALA A 31 17.99 -8.58 -12.24
C ALA A 31 18.74 -9.69 -11.47
N PRO A 32 19.72 -9.36 -10.61
CA PRO A 32 20.40 -10.36 -9.77
C PRO A 32 19.44 -11.23 -8.94
N PHE A 33 18.34 -10.65 -8.44
CA PHE A 33 17.30 -11.39 -7.72
C PHE A 33 16.59 -12.41 -8.62
N GLU A 34 16.23 -12.02 -9.83
CA GLU A 34 15.60 -12.93 -10.81
C GLU A 34 16.52 -14.10 -11.15
N PHE A 35 17.82 -13.83 -11.32
CA PHE A 35 18.80 -14.87 -11.60
C PHE A 35 18.91 -15.89 -10.46
N GLN A 36 18.86 -15.42 -9.21
CA GLN A 36 18.99 -16.29 -8.04
C GLN A 36 17.73 -17.14 -7.76
N PHE A 37 16.54 -16.55 -7.92
CA PHE A 37 15.29 -17.15 -7.49
C PHE A 37 14.37 -17.57 -8.64
N SER A 38 14.74 -17.27 -9.89
CA SER A 38 13.89 -17.46 -11.08
C SER A 38 12.50 -16.80 -10.95
N GLN A 39 12.41 -15.72 -10.17
CA GLN A 39 11.18 -14.98 -9.88
C GLN A 39 11.44 -13.48 -9.91
N GLN A 40 10.46 -12.70 -10.37
CA GLN A 40 10.56 -11.24 -10.38
C GLN A 40 10.36 -10.66 -8.97
N ALA A 41 11.24 -9.74 -8.57
CA ALA A 41 11.07 -8.97 -7.35
C ALA A 41 10.09 -7.82 -7.57
N VAL A 42 8.79 -8.08 -7.46
CA VAL A 42 7.74 -7.06 -7.54
C VAL A 42 7.41 -6.56 -6.14
N LEU A 43 7.60 -5.25 -5.89
CA LEU A 43 7.23 -4.64 -4.63
C LEU A 43 5.80 -4.08 -4.69
N PRO A 44 5.09 -3.97 -3.56
CA PRO A 44 3.76 -3.34 -3.53
C PRO A 44 3.74 -1.91 -4.11
N ILE A 45 4.85 -1.19 -3.98
CA ILE A 45 5.03 0.16 -4.53
C ILE A 45 5.09 0.20 -6.06
N ASP A 46 5.42 -0.93 -6.69
CA ASP A 46 5.52 -1.09 -8.15
C ASP A 46 4.17 -1.34 -8.80
N ILE A 47 3.26 -1.95 -8.05
CA ILE A 47 1.90 -2.24 -8.48
C ILE A 47 1.04 -0.96 -8.43
N ASN A 48 1.36 -0.05 -7.50
CA ASN A 48 0.59 1.16 -7.30
C ASN A 48 1.00 2.25 -8.31
N THR A 49 0.10 2.56 -9.23
CA THR A 49 0.31 3.54 -10.31
C THR A 49 0.63 4.94 -9.79
N ASN A 50 0.10 5.31 -8.61
CA ASN A 50 0.33 6.65 -8.04
C ASN A 50 1.77 6.83 -7.55
N THR A 51 2.39 5.78 -7.01
CA THR A 51 3.79 5.83 -6.57
C THR A 51 4.75 5.83 -7.74
N TYR A 52 4.40 5.20 -8.87
CA TYR A 52 5.20 5.26 -10.09
C TYR A 52 5.19 6.66 -10.72
N LEU A 53 4.04 7.34 -10.74
CA LEU A 53 3.89 8.69 -11.29
C LEU A 53 4.51 9.80 -10.43
N ALA A 54 4.82 9.51 -9.17
CA ALA A 54 5.44 10.48 -8.26
C ALA A 54 6.88 10.84 -8.66
N ILE A 55 7.52 10.05 -9.53
CA ILE A 55 8.89 10.26 -10.00
C ILE A 55 8.86 10.78 -11.43
N GLU A 56 9.61 11.84 -11.69
CA GLU A 56 9.77 12.42 -13.02
C GLU A 56 10.80 11.63 -13.84
N TRP A 57 10.42 10.44 -14.32
CA TRP A 57 11.30 9.54 -15.09
C TRP A 57 11.96 10.19 -16.31
N ASN A 58 11.32 11.21 -16.90
CA ASN A 58 11.84 11.95 -18.06
C ASN A 58 13.13 12.73 -17.77
N LYS A 59 13.44 13.01 -16.50
CA LYS A 59 14.68 13.72 -16.10
C LYS A 59 15.83 12.76 -15.78
N ILE A 60 15.55 11.46 -15.70
CA ILE A 60 16.53 10.44 -15.31
C ILE A 60 17.21 9.93 -16.57
N SER A 61 18.53 10.08 -16.63
CA SER A 61 19.35 9.74 -17.79
C SER A 61 20.40 8.69 -17.48
N THR A 62 20.86 8.62 -16.23
CA THR A 62 21.91 7.69 -15.80
C THR A 62 21.39 6.58 -14.89
N THR A 63 22.12 5.47 -14.82
CA THR A 63 21.81 4.35 -13.92
C THR A 63 21.88 4.77 -12.45
N GLU A 64 22.80 5.67 -12.11
CA GLU A 64 22.98 6.18 -10.75
C GLU A 64 21.79 7.03 -10.32
N GLU A 65 21.32 7.94 -11.18
CA GLU A 65 20.11 8.74 -10.96
C GLU A 65 18.87 7.84 -10.80
N LEU A 66 18.78 6.77 -11.59
CA LEU A 66 17.69 5.79 -11.48
C LEU A 66 17.71 5.13 -10.10
N LEU A 67 18.87 4.63 -9.66
CA LEU A 67 19.02 4.01 -8.36
C LEU A 67 18.73 4.98 -7.22
N GLU A 68 19.12 6.25 -7.33
CA GLU A 68 18.82 7.27 -6.32
C GLU A 68 17.31 7.56 -6.24
N ALA A 69 16.67 7.88 -7.38
CA ALA A 69 15.23 8.17 -7.42
C ALA A 69 14.41 7.02 -6.85
N ARG A 70 14.83 5.81 -7.18
CA ARG A 70 14.20 4.58 -6.77
C ARG A 70 14.39 4.28 -5.27
N THR A 71 15.61 4.47 -4.76
CA THR A 71 15.89 4.36 -3.31
C THR A 71 15.06 5.35 -2.50
N ILE A 72 14.91 6.59 -2.99
CA ILE A 72 14.04 7.61 -2.36
C ILE A 72 12.58 7.13 -2.35
N GLN A 73 12.12 6.51 -3.43
CA GLN A 73 10.77 5.92 -3.53
C GLN A 73 10.53 4.89 -2.42
N ILE A 74 11.46 3.94 -2.24
CA ILE A 74 11.33 2.91 -1.21
C ILE A 74 11.47 3.50 0.19
N ALA A 75 12.37 4.47 0.39
CA ALA A 75 12.52 5.14 1.68
C ALA A 75 11.24 5.88 2.08
N ALA A 76 10.55 6.51 1.13
CA ALA A 76 9.28 7.21 1.34
C ALA A 76 8.07 6.27 1.52
N LYS A 77 8.25 4.94 1.39
CA LYS A 77 7.18 3.95 1.50
C LYS A 77 6.44 4.02 2.84
N GLU A 78 7.17 4.15 3.95
CA GLU A 78 6.56 4.17 5.28
C GLU A 78 5.71 5.42 5.53
N GLU A 79 6.21 6.59 5.11
CA GLU A 79 5.44 7.84 5.17
C GLU A 79 4.19 7.76 4.30
N THR A 80 4.34 7.26 3.06
CA THR A 80 3.23 7.08 2.13
C THR A 80 2.18 6.11 2.69
N ARG A 81 2.62 5.03 3.34
CA ARG A 81 1.75 4.04 4.00
C ARG A 81 0.96 4.68 5.14
N LEU A 82 1.63 5.41 6.03
CA LEU A 82 0.98 6.08 7.17
C LEU A 82 -0.07 7.10 6.69
N ALA A 83 0.26 7.92 5.68
CA ALA A 83 -0.67 8.86 5.10
C ALA A 83 -1.88 8.18 4.44
N ALA A 84 -1.67 7.04 3.78
CA ALA A 84 -2.76 6.25 3.20
C ALA A 84 -3.67 5.64 4.27
N GLU A 85 -3.09 5.13 5.36
CA GLU A 85 -3.84 4.61 6.51
C GLU A 85 -4.72 5.68 7.17
N GLU A 86 -4.18 6.88 7.36
CA GLU A 86 -4.93 8.01 7.90
C GLU A 86 -6.10 8.40 6.99
N LYS A 87 -5.86 8.58 5.68
CA LYS A 87 -6.91 8.87 4.70
C LYS A 87 -7.99 7.78 4.67
N LEU A 88 -7.61 6.52 4.79
CA LEU A 88 -8.54 5.40 4.84
C LEU A 88 -9.41 5.46 6.10
N ARG A 89 -8.80 5.76 7.26
CA ARG A 89 -9.51 5.91 8.53
C ARG A 89 -10.52 7.06 8.46
N ASP A 90 -10.13 8.20 7.92
CA ASP A 90 -11.00 9.36 7.76
C ASP A 90 -12.15 9.08 6.79
N SER A 91 -11.87 8.41 5.67
CA SER A 91 -12.88 8.00 4.71
C SER A 91 -13.91 7.05 5.34
N ARG A 92 -13.44 6.06 6.13
CA ARG A 92 -14.31 5.16 6.89
C ARG A 92 -15.17 5.91 7.89
N GLN A 93 -14.59 6.84 8.66
CA GLN A 93 -15.34 7.64 9.63
C GLN A 93 -16.40 8.51 8.95
N LYS A 94 -16.06 9.17 7.84
CA LYS A 94 -17.02 9.95 7.04
C LYS A 94 -18.15 9.09 6.48
N SER A 95 -17.83 7.87 6.03
CA SER A 95 -18.82 6.91 5.54
C SER A 95 -19.79 6.48 6.65
N VAL A 96 -19.28 6.17 7.84
CA VAL A 96 -20.11 5.88 9.02
C VAL A 96 -21.02 7.06 9.36
N GLN A 97 -20.46 8.27 9.49
CA GLN A 97 -21.26 9.47 9.78
C GLN A 97 -22.34 9.75 8.72
N TYR A 98 -22.00 9.55 7.44
CA TYR A 98 -22.96 9.69 6.34
C TYR A 98 -24.09 8.66 6.47
N MET A 99 -23.75 7.40 6.74
CA MET A 99 -24.73 6.33 6.92
C MET A 99 -25.60 6.57 8.16
N ASP A 100 -25.03 7.00 9.28
CA ASP A 100 -25.76 7.34 10.50
C ASP A 100 -26.76 8.47 10.24
N LYS A 101 -26.35 9.54 9.54
CA LYS A 101 -27.26 10.62 9.14
C LYS A 101 -28.37 10.14 8.21
N LYS A 102 -28.03 9.33 7.20
CA LYS A 102 -29.00 8.80 6.23
C LYS A 102 -30.01 7.84 6.90
N MET A 103 -29.53 7.03 7.84
CA MET A 103 -30.31 6.05 8.57
C MET A 103 -30.88 6.60 9.88
N ALA A 104 -30.74 7.90 10.16
CA ALA A 104 -31.24 8.54 11.38
C ALA A 104 -32.75 8.33 11.58
N HIS A 105 -33.52 8.23 10.49
CA HIS A 105 -34.96 7.91 10.54
C HIS A 105 -35.25 6.43 10.91
N ARG A 106 -34.28 5.53 10.79
CA ARG A 106 -34.37 4.10 11.13
C ARG A 106 -33.68 3.76 12.45
N LEU A 107 -32.73 4.59 12.88
CA LEU A 107 -32.10 4.50 14.18
C LEU A 107 -33.16 4.85 15.24
N GLY A 108 -33.70 3.83 15.89
CA GLY A 108 -34.65 3.98 17.00
C GLY A 108 -34.02 4.64 18.24
N LYS A 109 -34.69 4.53 19.39
CA LYS A 109 -34.12 4.97 20.68
C LYS A 109 -32.76 4.28 20.90
N PRO A 110 -31.77 4.96 21.52
CA PRO A 110 -30.48 4.35 21.81
C PRO A 110 -30.68 3.07 22.62
N LEU A 111 -29.97 2.02 22.22
CA LEU A 111 -30.03 0.70 22.85
C LEU A 111 -29.60 0.80 24.31
N LYS A 112 -30.37 0.19 25.22
CA LYS A 112 -30.03 0.12 26.63
C LYS A 112 -29.36 -1.21 26.96
N PRO A 113 -28.46 -1.24 27.96
CA PRO A 113 -27.96 -2.52 28.49
C PRO A 113 -29.13 -3.42 28.89
N GLY A 114 -29.20 -4.63 28.30
CA GLY A 114 -30.30 -5.57 28.50
C GLY A 114 -31.27 -5.70 27.31
N ASP A 115 -31.19 -4.82 26.31
CA ASP A 115 -32.00 -4.93 25.09
C ASP A 115 -31.53 -6.10 24.21
N LEU A 116 -32.48 -6.89 23.72
CA LEU A 116 -32.22 -7.94 22.71
C LEU A 116 -32.04 -7.28 21.34
N VAL A 117 -30.88 -7.49 20.74
CA VAL A 117 -30.53 -6.92 19.43
C VAL A 117 -30.21 -8.06 18.46
N LEU A 118 -30.75 -7.99 17.25
CA LEU A 118 -30.41 -8.93 16.19
C LEU A 118 -29.06 -8.51 15.59
N VAL A 119 -27.99 -9.25 15.90
CA VAL A 119 -26.68 -9.03 15.29
C VAL A 119 -26.67 -9.69 13.92
N TYR A 120 -26.52 -8.88 12.89
CA TYR A 120 -26.41 -9.38 11.53
C TYR A 120 -25.10 -10.15 11.34
N ASN A 121 -25.21 -11.45 11.07
CA ASN A 121 -24.08 -12.35 10.91
C ASN A 121 -23.60 -12.39 9.45
N LYS A 122 -22.75 -11.41 9.08
CA LYS A 122 -22.15 -11.29 7.74
C LYS A 122 -21.54 -12.59 7.17
N PRO A 123 -20.72 -13.36 7.92
CA PRO A 123 -20.14 -14.60 7.40
C PRO A 123 -21.18 -15.61 6.90
N LEU A 124 -22.32 -15.73 7.62
CA LEU A 124 -23.38 -16.67 7.26
C LEU A 124 -24.03 -16.29 5.92
N GLU A 125 -24.26 -14.99 5.68
CA GLU A 125 -24.85 -14.54 4.42
C GLU A 125 -23.93 -14.77 3.21
N SER A 126 -22.61 -14.59 3.37
CA SER A 126 -21.65 -14.85 2.27
C SER A 126 -21.61 -16.34 1.91
N GLN A 127 -21.69 -17.22 2.91
CA GLN A 127 -21.64 -18.66 2.71
C GLN A 127 -22.92 -19.20 2.07
N TRP A 128 -24.09 -18.70 2.48
CA TRP A 128 -25.39 -19.17 1.99
C TRP A 128 -25.88 -18.40 0.74
N GLY A 129 -25.49 -17.14 0.57
CA GLY A 129 -25.84 -16.33 -0.61
C GLY A 129 -25.20 -16.83 -1.91
N LEU A 130 -24.15 -17.66 -1.82
CA LEU A 130 -23.56 -18.36 -2.96
C LEU A 130 -24.31 -19.65 -3.32
N LEU A 131 -24.95 -20.30 -2.34
CA LEU A 131 -25.71 -21.54 -2.54
C LEU A 131 -26.99 -21.32 -3.37
N PHE A 132 -27.59 -20.13 -3.31
CA PHE A 132 -28.84 -19.81 -4.01
C PHE A 132 -28.66 -18.95 -5.27
N LYS A 133 -27.42 -18.68 -5.70
CA LYS A 133 -27.13 -17.83 -6.88
C LYS A 133 -27.23 -18.55 -8.24
N ASN A 134 -27.38 -19.88 -8.22
CA ASN A 134 -27.38 -20.72 -9.42
C ASN A 134 -28.74 -21.40 -9.70
N HIS A 135 -29.85 -20.81 -9.25
CA HIS A 135 -31.20 -21.23 -9.60
C HIS A 135 -31.94 -20.12 -10.34
#